data_AF-A0A7M3SD76-F1
#
_entry.id   AF-A0A7M3SD76-F1
#
_cell.length_a   1.000
_cell.length_b   1.000
_cell.length_c   1.000
_cell.angle_alpha   90.00
_cell.angle_beta   90.00
_cell.angle_gamma   90.00
#
_symmetry.space_group_name_H-M   'P 1'
#
loop_
_entity.id
_entity.type
_entity.pdbx_description
1 polymer ?
#
loop_
_entity_poly.entity_id
_entity_poly.type
_entity_poly.pdbx_seq_one_letter_code
_entity_poly.pdbx_strand_id
1 'polypeptide(L)' 'APFVLMGLIYTGVGPLAIINRDVCPLTLPAASLLGTPYAHSFENDPIQEINTGDEVRMELMNGKVSMYVMSRFSEG' A
#
# COMPACT_ATOMS: atom_id res chain seq x y z
N ALA A 1 8.88 -2.30 11.42
CA ALA A 1 8.72 -1.73 12.76
C ALA A 1 7.22 -1.59 13.08
N PRO A 2 6.63 -2.50 13.86
CA PRO A 2 5.18 -2.48 14.15
C PRO A 2 4.75 -1.25 14.97
N PHE A 3 5.55 -0.83 15.96
CA PHE A 3 5.21 0.28 16.85
C PHE A 3 5.15 1.65 16.15
N VAL A 4 6.00 1.88 15.15
CA VAL A 4 5.98 3.13 14.38
C VAL A 4 4.71 3.24 13.56
N LEU A 5 4.33 2.18 12.84
CA LEU A 5 3.10 2.15 12.05
C LEU A 5 1.87 2.33 12.94
N MET A 6 1.84 1.66 14.10
CA MET A 6 0.79 1.82 15.11
C MET A 6 0.66 3.28 15.58
N GLY A 7 1.78 3.92 15.92
CA GLY A 7 1.79 5.34 16.34
C GLY A 7 1.26 6.27 15.26
N LEU A 8 1.63 6.06 13.99
CA LEU A 8 1.14 6.86 12.86
C LEU A 8 -0.37 6.67 12.64
N ILE A 9 -0.85 5.43 12.65
CA ILE A 9 -2.29 5.13 12.46
C ILE A 9 -3.12 5.73 13.60
N TYR A 10 -2.68 5.59 14.85
CA TYR A 10 -3.41 6.10 16.02
C TYR A 10 -3.44 7.62 16.12
N THR A 11 -2.47 8.29 15.50
CA THR A 11 -2.42 9.76 15.43
C THR A 11 -3.08 10.32 14.16
N GLY A 12 -3.66 9.46 13.32
CA GLY A 12 -4.36 9.87 12.09
C GLY A 12 -3.43 10.32 10.95
N VAL A 13 -2.12 10.07 11.05
CA VAL A 13 -1.11 10.41 10.04
C VAL A 13 -0.49 9.18 9.38
N GLY A 14 -1.12 8.02 9.56
CA GLY A 14 -0.69 6.77 8.92
C GLY A 14 -1.10 6.67 7.45
N PRO A 15 -0.54 5.70 6.72
CA PRO A 15 -0.87 5.49 5.32
C PRO A 15 -2.30 4.96 5.15
N LEU A 16 -2.95 5.32 4.04
CA LEU A 16 -4.26 4.77 3.67
C LEU A 16 -4.18 3.29 3.29
N ALA A 17 -3.07 2.88 2.69
CA ALA A 17 -2.78 1.52 2.27
C ALA A 17 -1.26 1.33 2.13
N ILE A 18 -0.81 0.08 2.11
CA ILE A 18 0.60 -0.29 1.92
C ILE A 18 0.70 -1.27 0.75
N ILE A 19 1.58 -0.97 -0.19
CA ILE A 19 1.87 -1.82 -1.35
C ILE A 19 3.36 -2.16 -1.28
N ASN A 20 3.67 -3.46 -1.27
CA ASN A 20 5.03 -3.95 -1.40
C ASN A 20 5.17 -4.81 -2.65
N ARG A 21 6.37 -4.84 -3.24
CA ARG A 21 6.72 -5.90 -4.21
C ARG A 21 6.74 -7.27 -3.53
N ASP A 22 7.54 -7.38 -2.46
CA ASP A 22 7.72 -8.60 -1.67
C ASP A 22 7.14 -8.48 -0.26
N VAL A 23 6.76 -9.63 0.32
CA VAL A 23 6.24 -9.68 1.69
C VAL A 23 7.28 -9.15 2.68
N CYS A 24 6.88 -8.19 3.52
CA CYS A 24 7.68 -7.77 4.66
C CYS A 24 7.16 -8.45 5.94
N PRO A 25 7.93 -9.37 6.57
CA PRO A 25 7.47 -10.19 7.69
C PRO A 25 6.97 -9.40 8.92
N LEU A 26 7.43 -8.15 9.09
CA LEU A 26 7.02 -7.30 10.20
C LEU A 26 5.87 -6.35 9.85
N THR A 27 5.74 -5.97 8.58
CA THR A 27 4.73 -5.00 8.16
C THR A 27 3.38 -5.67 7.91
N LEU A 28 3.36 -6.86 7.30
CA LEU A 28 2.11 -7.58 7.02
C LEU A 28 1.31 -7.88 8.30
N PRO A 29 1.89 -8.47 9.37
CA PRO A 29 1.14 -8.70 10.61
C PRO A 29 0.66 -7.41 11.28
N ALA A 30 1.47 -6.35 11.23
CA ALA A 30 1.10 -5.06 11.80
C ALA A 30 -0.07 -4.42 11.03
N ALA A 31 -0.02 -4.40 9.70
CA ALA A 31 -1.08 -3.87 8.85
C ALA A 31 -2.39 -4.65 9.05
N SER A 32 -2.31 -5.99 9.14
CA SER A 32 -3.45 -6.85 9.46
C SER A 32 -4.06 -6.52 10.83
N LEU A 33 -3.23 -6.40 11.87
CA LEU A 33 -3.68 -6.04 13.22
C LEU A 33 -4.33 -4.64 13.27
N LEU A 34 -3.81 -3.70 12.49
CA LEU A 34 -4.25 -2.30 12.47
C LEU A 34 -5.39 -2.03 11.47
N GLY A 35 -5.84 -3.05 10.72
CA GLY A 35 -6.87 -2.89 9.68
C GLY A 35 -6.43 -2.02 8.50
N THR A 36 -5.12 -1.87 8.27
CA THR A 36 -4.57 -1.13 7.13
C THR A 36 -4.51 -2.04 5.91
N PRO A 37 -5.14 -1.69 4.78
CA PRO A 37 -5.02 -2.44 3.55
C PRO A 37 -3.55 -2.68 3.16
N TYR A 38 -3.21 -3.93 2.87
CA TYR A 38 -1.86 -4.35 2.49
C TYR A 38 -1.92 -5.26 1.27
N ALA A 39 -1.07 -5.01 0.29
CA ALA A 39 -0.98 -5.84 -0.91
C ALA A 39 0.47 -6.12 -1.31
N HIS A 40 0.69 -7.32 -1.86
CA HIS A 40 1.99 -7.79 -2.31
C HIS A 40 1.87 -8.83 -3.42
N SER A 41 3.00 -9.23 -4.02
CA SER A 41 3.06 -10.32 -5.00
C SER A 41 2.22 -10.07 -6.26
N PHE A 42 2.30 -8.86 -6.79
CA PHE A 42 1.69 -8.49 -8.06
C PHE A 42 2.39 -9.16 -9.25
N GLU A 43 1.65 -9.35 -10.35
CA GLU A 43 2.20 -9.90 -11.61
C GLU A 43 3.29 -9.00 -12.19
N ASN A 44 3.09 -7.67 -12.13
CA ASN A 44 4.07 -6.66 -12.51
C ASN A 44 4.67 -6.01 -11.26
N ASP A 45 5.93 -5.56 -11.33
CA ASP A 45 6.58 -4.90 -10.19
C ASP A 45 5.95 -3.52 -9.92
N PRO A 46 5.23 -3.33 -8.79
CA PRO A 46 4.55 -2.07 -8.50
C PRO A 46 5.53 -0.89 -8.37
N ILE A 47 6.81 -1.15 -8.07
CA ILE A 47 7.84 -0.11 -7.93
C ILE A 47 8.24 0.46 -9.30
N GLN A 48 8.05 -0.30 -10.38
CA GLN A 48 8.29 0.20 -11.74
C GLN A 48 7.06 0.91 -12.32
N GLU A 49 5.87 0.58 -11.82
CA GLU A 49 4.58 1.03 -12.38
C GLU A 49 4.00 2.26 -11.69
N ILE A 50 4.43 2.60 -10.47
CA ILE A 50 3.90 3.71 -9.67
C ILE A 50 5.00 4.71 -9.37
N ASN A 51 4.72 6.00 -9.60
CA ASN A 51 5.61 7.09 -9.25
C ASN A 51 5.08 7.87 -8.04
N THR A 52 6.00 8.55 -7.34
CA THR A 52 5.61 9.53 -6.32
C THR A 52 4.69 10.59 -6.91
N GLY A 53 3.56 10.83 -6.24
CA GLY A 53 2.56 11.81 -6.66
C GLY A 53 1.42 11.22 -7.50
N ASP A 54 1.55 9.99 -8.00
CA ASP A 54 0.47 9.33 -8.72
C ASP A 54 -0.73 9.09 -7.80
N GLU A 55 -1.94 9.28 -8.34
CA GLU A 55 -3.16 8.84 -7.68
C GLU A 55 -3.40 7.37 -8.01
N VAL A 56 -3.42 6.52 -6.99
CA VAL A 56 -3.52 5.07 -7.16
C VAL A 56 -4.78 4.55 -6.47
N ARG A 57 -5.54 3.71 -7.17
CA ARG A 57 -6.65 2.95 -6.61
C ARG A 57 -6.24 1.49 -6.42
N MET A 58 -6.51 0.98 -5.22
CA MET A 58 -6.37 -0.44 -4.90
C MET A 58 -7.75 -1.02 -4.59
N GLU A 59 -8.03 -2.21 -5.12
CA GLU A 59 -9.34 -2.87 -4.99
C GLU A 59 -9.17 -4.35 -4.71
N LEU A 60 -9.90 -4.88 -3.73
CA LEU A 60 -9.96 -6.30 -3.42
C LEU A 60 -11.32 -6.84 -3.88
N MET A 61 -11.32 -7.70 -4.90
CA MET A 61 -12.50 -8.40 -5.38
C MET A 61 -12.23 -9.90 -5.47
N ASN A 62 -13.09 -10.71 -4.86
CA ASN A 62 -13.00 -12.17 -4.90
C ASN A 62 -11.63 -12.73 -4.51
N GLY A 63 -10.95 -12.10 -3.54
CA GLY A 63 -9.63 -12.52 -3.07
C GLY A 63 -8.45 -12.11 -3.97
N LYS A 64 -8.69 -11.42 -5.11
CA LYS A 64 -7.64 -10.83 -5.94
C LYS A 64 -7.58 -9.33 -5.69
N VAL A 65 -6.37 -8.84 -5.42
CA VAL A 65 -6.10 -7.39 -5.38
C VAL A 65 -5.74 -6.91 -6.78
N SER A 66 -6.42 -5.86 -7.23
CA SER A 66 -6.11 -5.13 -8.44
C SER A 66 -5.70 -3.70 -8.10
N MET A 67 -4.83 -3.13 -8.93
CA MET A 67 -4.26 -1.81 -8.73
C MET A 67 -4.32 -1.02 -10.04
N TYR A 68 -4.68 0.25 -9.93
CA TYR A 68 -4.87 1.15 -11.06
C TYR A 68 -4.21 2.49 -10.75
N VAL A 69 -3.42 3.01 -11.70
CA VAL A 69 -2.99 4.41 -11.64
C VAL A 69 -4.08 5.25 -12.28
N MET A 70 -4.77 6.05 -11.48
CA MET A 70 -5.92 6.86 -11.87
C MET A 70 -5.49 8.17 -12.53
N SER A 71 -4.44 8.80 -12.00
CA SER A 71 -3.81 9.97 -12.59
C SER A 71 -2.30 9.91 -12.37
N ARG A 72 -1.54 10.33 -13.39
CA ARG A 72 -0.08 10.40 -13.34
C ARG A 72 0.33 11.79 -12.87
N PHE A 73 1.29 11.85 -11.96
CA PHE A 73 1.91 13.12 -11.63
C PHE A 73 2.78 13.57 -12.80
N SER A 74 2.51 14.77 -13.30
CA SER A 74 3.37 15.50 -14.23
C SER A 74 3.89 16.71 -13.48
N GLU A 75 5.21 16.85 -13.35
CA GLU A 75 5.76 18.17 -13.09
C GLU A 75 5.37 19.09 -14.26
N GLY A 76 4.76 20.22 -13.93
CA GLY A 76 4.48 21.31 -14.86
C GLY A 76 5.60 22.33 -14.88
#